data_AF-B9TDP7-F1
#
_entry.id   AF-B9TDP7-F1
#
_cell.length_a   1.000
_cell.length_b   1.000
_cell.length_c   1.000
_cell.angle_alpha   90.00
_cell.angle_beta   90.00
_cell.angle_gamma   90.00
#
_symmetry.space_group_name_H-M   'P 1'
#
loop_
_entity.id
_entity.type
_entity.pdbx_description
1 polymer ?
#
loop_
_entity_poly.entity_id
_entity_poly.type
_entity_poly.pdbx_seq_one_letter_code
_entity_poly.pdbx_strand_id
1 'polypeptide(L)'
;MADAHPEWQIVLVGPVVKIDPAALPQRQNIHYLGQQPYQVLPQFLAGWDVCLLPFALNESTRFISPTKVLEYMAASLPIVSTAITDVEQPYGDIVAIGHDHAEFIRHCEAALSQTPEQTAAMATRMREIIAATSWDATAQHMRELLAQTPADPSRRAPAAAGGAAQAGKVNPLPVSSPARNVGTLIIGGGPTGLSAAYHSDADTMLLERNATVGGWCRSIQDKGFTFDYAGHIMFSNDPYVLKLYDILLGDNQHWQMREAWIYSKQVFTRYPFQGALYGLPPDVIKECIVGAIDARYGAPAAPACATSEVQDCCADGTADAANASATAREQKTQSFEEFIYKVWGAGIARHFAIPYNKKLWTVPLSEMETSWLGGRVPLPDLGEIIDGALQPVAKPQGPNARFGYPLKGGFQALVSGFLPHIKGQVELNANVVQVLPSQHAVALADGRRIKYDQLISTMPLPELVKLIGAEAPEEVRAAAHGLKHISIRCVNIGIARTN
;
A
#
# COMPACT_ATOMS: atom_id res chain seq x y z
N MET A 1 -0.09 -29.73 23.00
CA MET A 1 -1.54 -29.67 22.75
C MET A 1 -2.00 -30.91 22.01
N ALA A 2 -1.67 -31.10 20.72
CA ALA A 2 -2.11 -32.28 19.94
C ALA A 2 -1.82 -33.63 20.63
N ASP A 3 -0.59 -33.79 21.17
CA ASP A 3 -0.19 -35.01 21.89
C ASP A 3 -0.76 -35.11 23.30
N ALA A 4 -1.07 -33.96 23.93
CA ALA A 4 -1.60 -33.92 25.30
C ALA A 4 -3.12 -34.20 25.34
N HIS A 5 -3.83 -33.80 24.29
CA HIS A 5 -5.28 -33.98 24.13
C HIS A 5 -5.59 -34.54 22.72
N PRO A 6 -5.44 -35.85 22.51
CA PRO A 6 -5.76 -36.50 21.22
C PRO A 6 -7.22 -36.35 20.80
N GLU A 7 -8.12 -36.08 21.76
CA GLU A 7 -9.54 -35.86 21.55
C GLU A 7 -9.87 -34.48 20.96
N TRP A 8 -9.03 -33.46 21.18
CA TRP A 8 -9.24 -32.12 20.62
C TRP A 8 -8.94 -32.08 19.13
N GLN A 9 -9.74 -31.34 18.37
CA GLN A 9 -9.50 -31.10 16.95
C GLN A 9 -8.87 -29.71 16.75
N ILE A 10 -7.62 -29.67 16.29
CA ILE A 10 -6.89 -28.43 16.06
C ILE A 10 -7.04 -28.06 14.59
N VAL A 11 -7.85 -27.04 14.31
CA VAL A 11 -8.20 -26.64 12.94
C VAL A 11 -7.48 -25.34 12.58
N LEU A 12 -6.64 -25.39 11.54
CA LEU A 12 -5.93 -24.24 10.99
C LEU A 12 -6.53 -23.86 9.63
N VAL A 13 -7.10 -22.66 9.57
CA VAL A 13 -7.69 -22.08 8.34
C VAL A 13 -6.80 -20.95 7.87
N GLY A 14 -6.20 -21.10 6.69
CA GLY A 14 -5.25 -20.15 6.13
C GLY A 14 -4.20 -20.82 5.25
N PRO A 15 -3.55 -20.07 4.34
CA PRO A 15 -2.51 -20.60 3.50
C PRO A 15 -1.25 -20.94 4.31
N VAL A 16 -0.52 -21.97 3.90
CA VAL A 16 0.83 -22.23 4.40
C VAL A 16 1.79 -21.31 3.64
N VAL A 17 2.30 -20.29 4.31
CA VAL A 17 3.17 -19.27 3.71
C VAL A 17 4.39 -19.08 4.61
N LYS A 18 5.57 -18.87 4.02
CA LYS A 18 6.86 -18.64 4.72
C LYS A 18 7.43 -19.83 5.50
N ILE A 19 6.81 -21.02 5.44
CA ILE A 19 7.32 -22.26 6.03
C ILE A 19 7.23 -23.39 5.00
N ASP A 20 8.21 -24.31 5.03
CA ASP A 20 8.16 -25.53 4.24
C ASP A 20 6.95 -26.38 4.70
N PRO A 21 5.98 -26.71 3.82
CA PRO A 21 4.86 -27.56 4.17
C PRO A 21 5.27 -28.92 4.76
N ALA A 22 6.43 -29.45 4.36
CA ALA A 22 6.95 -30.72 4.88
C ALA A 22 7.39 -30.64 6.35
N ALA A 23 7.67 -29.43 6.87
CA ALA A 23 8.08 -29.20 8.25
C ALA A 23 6.89 -29.02 9.21
N LEU A 24 5.65 -29.01 8.71
CA LEU A 24 4.46 -28.84 9.54
C LEU A 24 4.22 -30.06 10.44
N PRO A 25 3.85 -29.86 11.72
CA PRO A 25 3.56 -30.97 12.62
C PRO A 25 2.37 -31.78 12.11
N GLN A 26 2.57 -33.08 11.93
CA GLN A 26 1.54 -34.02 11.50
C GLN A 26 1.05 -34.85 12.69
N ARG A 27 -0.25 -34.74 12.99
CA ARG A 27 -0.99 -35.59 13.94
C ARG A 27 -2.40 -35.83 13.41
N GLN A 28 -3.05 -36.91 13.84
CA GLN A 28 -4.39 -37.28 13.37
C GLN A 28 -5.45 -36.22 13.72
N ASN A 29 -5.19 -35.39 14.72
CA ASN A 29 -6.10 -34.37 15.23
C ASN A 29 -5.67 -32.93 14.87
N ILE A 30 -4.75 -32.77 13.91
CA ILE A 30 -4.38 -31.45 13.34
C ILE A 30 -4.89 -31.40 11.90
N HIS A 31 -5.68 -30.37 11.60
CA HIS A 31 -6.32 -30.18 10.29
C HIS A 31 -5.84 -28.87 9.66
N TYR A 32 -5.16 -28.97 8.52
CA TYR A 32 -4.76 -27.82 7.71
C TYR A 32 -5.71 -27.65 6.52
N LEU A 33 -6.56 -26.63 6.56
CA LEU A 33 -7.63 -26.42 5.56
C LEU A 33 -7.24 -25.48 4.41
N GLY A 34 -6.03 -24.91 4.45
CA GLY A 34 -5.53 -24.01 3.43
C GLY A 34 -6.29 -22.67 3.37
N GLN A 35 -6.03 -21.90 2.31
CA GLN A 35 -6.71 -20.63 2.05
C GLN A 35 -8.21 -20.86 1.84
N GLN A 36 -9.05 -20.14 2.58
CA GLN A 36 -10.50 -20.14 2.42
C GLN A 36 -11.03 -18.75 2.01
N PRO A 37 -12.16 -18.67 1.29
CA PRO A 37 -12.83 -17.40 1.03
C PRO A 37 -13.23 -16.68 2.33
N TYR A 38 -13.10 -15.35 2.37
CA TYR A 38 -13.40 -14.59 3.59
C TYR A 38 -14.84 -14.80 4.10
N GLN A 39 -15.80 -14.94 3.19
CA GLN A 39 -17.23 -15.13 3.49
C GLN A 39 -17.54 -16.42 4.26
N VAL A 40 -16.66 -17.44 4.20
CA VAL A 40 -16.88 -18.71 4.90
C VAL A 40 -16.21 -18.75 6.29
N LEU A 41 -15.34 -17.79 6.62
CA LEU A 41 -14.65 -17.74 7.90
C LEU A 41 -15.61 -17.72 9.13
N PRO A 42 -16.75 -17.00 9.10
CA PRO A 42 -17.71 -17.07 10.20
C PRO A 42 -18.27 -18.47 10.46
N GLN A 43 -18.35 -19.33 9.43
CA GLN A 43 -18.84 -20.70 9.56
C GLN A 43 -17.84 -21.59 10.29
N PHE A 44 -16.53 -21.35 10.11
CA PHE A 44 -15.49 -22.03 10.88
C PHE A 44 -15.51 -21.59 12.35
N LEU A 45 -15.57 -20.28 12.60
CA LEU A 45 -15.66 -19.73 13.96
C LEU A 45 -16.88 -20.29 14.70
N ALA A 46 -18.04 -20.39 14.05
CA ALA A 46 -19.25 -20.97 14.65
C ALA A 46 -19.10 -22.44 15.07
N GLY A 47 -18.13 -23.16 14.52
CA GLY A 47 -17.80 -24.55 14.88
C GLY A 47 -16.58 -24.69 15.79
N TRP A 48 -16.01 -23.59 16.28
CA TRP A 48 -14.87 -23.62 17.21
C TRP A 48 -15.32 -23.34 18.63
N ASP A 49 -14.75 -24.09 19.57
CA ASP A 49 -14.99 -23.88 21.01
C ASP A 49 -14.00 -22.88 21.63
N VAL A 50 -12.77 -22.82 21.10
CA VAL A 50 -11.68 -21.95 21.58
C VAL A 50 -10.88 -21.42 20.40
N CYS A 51 -10.63 -20.11 20.39
CA CYS A 51 -9.79 -19.46 19.38
C CYS A 51 -8.35 -19.31 19.89
N LEU A 52 -7.37 -19.64 19.04
CA LEU A 52 -5.97 -19.74 19.45
C LEU A 52 -5.09 -18.70 18.76
N LEU A 53 -4.17 -18.11 19.51
CA LEU A 53 -3.11 -17.22 19.03
C LEU A 53 -1.73 -17.78 19.45
N PRO A 54 -1.27 -18.89 18.85
CA PRO A 54 -0.04 -19.58 19.25
C PRO A 54 1.19 -19.00 18.53
N PHE A 55 1.49 -17.72 18.74
CA PHE A 55 2.66 -17.11 18.10
C PHE A 55 3.96 -17.65 18.71
N ALA A 56 4.95 -17.92 17.85
CA ALA A 56 6.30 -18.18 18.32
C ALA A 56 6.85 -16.91 18.98
N LEU A 57 7.27 -16.97 20.25
CA LEU A 57 7.83 -15.82 20.95
C LEU A 57 9.28 -15.57 20.50
N ASN A 58 9.48 -14.53 19.70
CA ASN A 58 10.78 -14.12 19.17
C ASN A 58 10.78 -12.59 18.95
N GLU A 59 11.88 -12.04 18.44
CA GLU A 59 11.99 -10.59 18.24
C GLU A 59 10.93 -10.02 17.29
N SER A 60 10.51 -10.79 16.27
CA SER A 60 9.52 -10.35 15.28
C SER A 60 8.09 -10.31 15.82
N THR A 61 7.76 -11.13 16.82
CA THR A 61 6.41 -11.23 17.40
C THR A 61 6.26 -10.47 18.71
N ARG A 62 7.35 -9.83 19.20
CA ARG A 62 7.37 -9.13 20.50
C ARG A 62 6.32 -8.02 20.60
N PHE A 63 6.13 -7.24 19.52
CA PHE A 63 5.22 -6.10 19.45
C PHE A 63 4.22 -6.23 18.29
N ILE A 64 3.80 -7.47 18.00
CA ILE A 64 2.75 -7.69 17.00
C ILE A 64 1.40 -7.40 17.63
N SER A 65 0.58 -6.58 16.97
CA SER A 65 -0.83 -6.38 17.32
C SER A 65 -1.71 -7.27 16.43
N PRO A 66 -2.16 -8.45 16.91
CA PRO A 66 -2.93 -9.38 16.09
C PRO A 66 -4.40 -8.94 15.99
N THR A 67 -4.83 -8.55 14.79
CA THR A 67 -6.25 -8.23 14.48
C THR A 67 -7.22 -9.35 14.85
N LYS A 68 -6.72 -10.59 14.88
CA LYS A 68 -7.48 -11.81 15.19
C LYS A 68 -8.12 -11.74 16.58
N VAL A 69 -7.52 -11.02 17.53
CA VAL A 69 -8.11 -10.83 18.87
C VAL A 69 -9.51 -10.19 18.74
N LEU A 70 -9.62 -9.11 17.96
CA LEU A 70 -10.90 -8.41 17.76
C LEU A 70 -11.88 -9.25 16.93
N GLU A 71 -11.39 -9.98 15.93
CA GLU A 71 -12.20 -10.91 15.11
C GLU A 71 -12.83 -12.03 15.98
N TYR A 72 -12.05 -12.60 16.90
CA TYR A 72 -12.52 -13.64 17.83
C TYR A 72 -13.47 -13.08 18.89
N MET A 73 -13.21 -11.86 19.37
CA MET A 73 -14.14 -11.15 20.25
C MET A 73 -15.48 -10.89 19.55
N ALA A 74 -15.47 -10.62 18.24
CA ALA A 74 -16.69 -10.38 17.47
C ALA A 74 -17.52 -11.66 17.33
N ALA A 75 -16.86 -12.82 17.29
CA ALA A 75 -17.49 -14.13 17.39
C ALA A 75 -17.90 -14.52 18.83
N SER A 76 -17.51 -13.72 19.84
CA SER A 76 -17.75 -14.00 21.27
C SER A 76 -17.20 -15.35 21.74
N LEU A 77 -16.07 -15.76 21.20
CA LEU A 77 -15.41 -17.04 21.53
C LEU A 77 -14.26 -16.83 22.53
N PRO A 78 -14.01 -17.79 23.44
CA PRO A 78 -12.83 -17.76 24.31
C PRO A 78 -11.55 -17.68 23.48
N ILE A 79 -10.58 -16.87 23.95
CA ILE A 79 -9.31 -16.66 23.26
C ILE A 79 -8.17 -17.08 24.18
N VAL A 80 -7.26 -17.92 23.66
CA VAL A 80 -6.01 -18.28 24.33
C VAL A 80 -4.84 -17.82 23.46
N SER A 81 -3.96 -17.01 24.02
CA SER A 81 -2.80 -16.44 23.33
C SER A 81 -1.50 -16.79 24.04
N THR A 82 -0.41 -16.91 23.28
CA THR A 82 0.94 -16.78 23.87
C THR A 82 1.13 -15.37 24.43
N ALA A 83 2.09 -15.19 25.34
CA ALA A 83 2.42 -13.91 25.99
C ALA A 83 3.03 -12.87 25.03
N ILE A 84 2.20 -12.36 24.11
CA ILE A 84 2.49 -11.24 23.22
C ILE A 84 2.15 -9.96 23.97
N THR A 85 3.10 -9.01 24.02
CA THR A 85 2.96 -7.77 24.80
C THR A 85 1.70 -6.98 24.42
N ASP A 86 1.41 -6.85 23.13
CA ASP A 86 0.26 -6.10 22.60
C ASP A 86 -1.07 -6.88 22.67
N VAL A 87 -1.06 -8.10 23.21
CA VAL A 87 -2.29 -8.83 23.59
C VAL A 87 -2.46 -8.79 25.10
N GLU A 88 -1.40 -9.13 25.84
CA GLU A 88 -1.41 -9.22 27.29
C GLU A 88 -1.70 -7.87 27.96
N GLN A 89 -1.08 -6.77 27.49
CA GLN A 89 -1.29 -5.46 28.10
C GLN A 89 -2.72 -4.91 27.90
N PRO A 90 -3.26 -4.85 26.68
CA PRO A 90 -4.60 -4.29 26.46
C PRO A 90 -5.76 -5.25 26.74
N TYR A 91 -5.53 -6.57 26.64
CA TYR A 91 -6.60 -7.56 26.66
C TYR A 91 -6.38 -8.71 27.66
N GLY A 92 -5.37 -8.65 28.52
CA GLY A 92 -5.09 -9.73 29.49
C GLY A 92 -6.19 -9.96 30.53
N ASP A 93 -7.17 -9.04 30.66
CA ASP A 93 -8.37 -9.22 31.48
C ASP A 93 -9.43 -10.11 30.83
N ILE A 94 -9.34 -10.35 29.52
CA ILE A 94 -10.35 -11.06 28.73
C ILE A 94 -9.77 -12.18 27.83
N VAL A 95 -8.49 -12.09 27.45
CA VAL A 95 -7.75 -13.11 26.72
C VAL A 95 -6.88 -13.89 27.71
N ALA A 96 -6.97 -15.22 27.69
CA ALA A 96 -6.13 -16.05 28.55
C ALA A 96 -4.71 -16.15 27.97
N ILE A 97 -3.71 -15.79 28.77
CA ILE A 97 -2.31 -15.69 28.34
C ILE A 97 -1.49 -16.87 28.87
N GLY A 98 -0.95 -17.69 27.95
CA GLY A 98 -0.01 -18.76 28.28
C GLY A 98 1.44 -18.32 28.10
N HIS A 99 2.23 -18.37 29.18
CA HIS A 99 3.66 -18.06 29.18
C HIS A 99 4.53 -19.27 28.82
N ASP A 100 3.97 -20.47 28.96
CA ASP A 100 4.59 -21.72 28.57
C ASP A 100 3.56 -22.71 27.99
N HIS A 101 4.05 -23.85 27.52
CA HIS A 101 3.20 -24.88 26.89
C HIS A 101 2.15 -25.45 27.86
N ALA A 102 2.48 -25.64 29.13
CA ALA A 102 1.56 -26.23 30.11
C ALA A 102 0.47 -25.22 30.49
N GLU A 103 0.85 -23.96 30.66
CA GLU A 103 -0.09 -22.88 30.94
C GLU A 103 -1.04 -22.66 29.76
N PHE A 104 -0.53 -22.63 28.53
CA PHE A 104 -1.36 -22.49 27.33
C PHE A 104 -2.41 -23.61 27.23
N ILE A 105 -2.01 -24.87 27.47
CA ILE A 105 -2.94 -26.01 27.47
C ILE A 105 -3.99 -25.88 28.58
N ARG A 106 -3.58 -25.52 29.80
CA ARG A 106 -4.49 -25.33 30.93
C ARG A 106 -5.52 -24.23 30.69
N HIS A 107 -5.13 -23.17 29.99
CA HIS A 107 -6.07 -22.11 29.58
C HIS A 107 -7.06 -22.60 28.53
N CYS A 108 -6.64 -23.46 27.59
CA CYS A 108 -7.57 -24.13 26.67
C CYS A 108 -8.55 -25.05 27.41
N GLU A 109 -8.09 -25.85 28.38
CA GLU A 109 -8.95 -26.70 29.22
C GLU A 109 -9.98 -25.84 29.97
N ALA A 110 -9.53 -24.74 30.58
CA ALA A 110 -10.39 -23.81 31.30
C ALA A 110 -11.44 -23.20 30.38
N ALA A 111 -11.05 -22.78 29.17
CA ALA A 111 -11.95 -22.23 28.15
C ALA A 111 -13.03 -23.24 27.72
N LEU A 112 -12.66 -24.51 27.52
CA LEU A 112 -13.61 -25.59 27.19
C LEU A 112 -14.56 -25.95 28.35
N SER A 113 -14.17 -25.66 29.58
CA SER A 113 -14.97 -25.95 30.79
C SER A 113 -15.81 -24.77 31.29
N GLN A 114 -15.87 -23.66 30.54
CA GLN A 114 -16.61 -22.47 30.94
C GLN A 114 -18.11 -22.78 31.13
N THR A 115 -18.70 -22.21 32.19
CA THR A 115 -20.15 -22.27 32.38
C THR A 115 -20.86 -21.27 31.46
N PRO A 116 -22.14 -21.51 31.11
CA PRO A 116 -22.91 -20.56 30.29
C PRO A 116 -22.92 -19.13 30.83
N GLU A 117 -22.90 -18.96 32.16
CA GLU A 117 -22.83 -17.66 32.82
C GLU A 117 -21.49 -16.96 32.57
N GLN A 118 -20.38 -17.71 32.63
CA GLN A 118 -19.03 -17.20 32.34
C GLN A 118 -18.91 -16.80 30.87
N THR A 119 -19.42 -17.62 29.96
CA THR A 119 -19.45 -17.32 28.52
C THR A 119 -20.27 -16.07 28.23
N ALA A 120 -21.44 -15.91 28.86
CA ALA A 120 -22.29 -14.73 28.68
C ALA A 120 -21.64 -13.44 29.21
N ALA A 121 -20.95 -13.52 30.35
CA ALA A 121 -20.21 -12.40 30.92
C ALA A 121 -19.03 -11.99 30.02
N MET A 122 -18.25 -12.96 29.55
CA MET A 122 -17.14 -12.76 28.61
C MET A 122 -17.64 -12.12 27.31
N ALA A 123 -18.71 -12.65 26.70
CA ALA A 123 -19.28 -12.11 25.47
C ALA A 123 -19.76 -10.65 25.63
N THR A 124 -20.28 -10.30 26.80
CA THR A 124 -20.68 -8.92 27.11
C THR A 124 -19.46 -8.01 27.15
N ARG A 125 -18.40 -8.43 27.86
CA ARG A 125 -17.15 -7.67 27.94
C ARG A 125 -16.47 -7.50 26.59
N MET A 126 -16.44 -8.54 25.77
CA MET A 126 -15.89 -8.50 24.40
C MET A 126 -16.61 -7.47 23.52
N ARG A 127 -17.95 -7.40 23.60
CA ARG A 127 -18.73 -6.39 22.87
C ARG A 127 -18.42 -4.96 23.30
N GLU A 128 -18.19 -4.72 24.59
CA GLU A 128 -17.79 -3.40 25.10
C GLU A 128 -16.45 -2.97 24.50
N ILE A 129 -15.47 -3.87 24.49
CA ILE A 129 -14.13 -3.61 23.92
C ILE A 129 -14.23 -3.29 22.43
N ILE A 130 -15.00 -4.09 21.67
CA ILE A 130 -15.18 -3.87 20.23
C ILE A 130 -15.85 -2.53 19.95
N ALA A 131 -16.91 -2.19 20.69
CA ALA A 131 -17.63 -0.93 20.51
C ALA A 131 -16.71 0.28 20.76
N ALA A 132 -15.85 0.20 21.77
CA ALA A 132 -14.85 1.22 22.09
C ALA A 132 -13.73 1.34 21.03
N THR A 133 -13.46 0.25 20.30
CA THR A 133 -12.41 0.19 19.26
C THR A 133 -12.95 0.53 17.86
N SER A 134 -14.18 1.05 17.75
CA SER A 134 -14.74 1.49 16.47
C SER A 134 -13.96 2.67 15.88
N TRP A 135 -14.00 2.80 14.55
CA TRP A 135 -13.39 3.93 13.84
C TRP A 135 -13.92 5.27 14.32
N ASP A 136 -15.23 5.37 14.57
CA ASP A 136 -15.86 6.59 15.05
C ASP A 136 -15.37 7.00 16.45
N ALA A 137 -15.30 6.04 17.38
CA ALA A 137 -14.80 6.27 18.73
C ALA A 137 -13.30 6.63 18.73
N THR A 138 -12.51 5.92 17.92
CA THR A 138 -11.07 6.18 17.76
C THR A 138 -10.83 7.59 17.19
N ALA A 139 -11.53 7.96 16.13
CA ALA A 139 -11.43 9.29 15.53
C ALA A 139 -11.91 10.39 16.48
N GLN A 140 -12.97 10.15 17.24
CA GLN A 140 -13.46 11.09 18.26
C GLN A 140 -12.42 11.28 19.38
N HIS A 141 -11.81 10.20 19.86
CA HIS A 141 -10.77 10.28 20.87
C HIS A 141 -9.54 11.05 20.38
N MET A 142 -9.11 10.83 19.14
CA MET A 142 -8.05 11.63 18.51
C MET A 142 -8.41 13.12 18.46
N ARG A 143 -9.65 13.46 18.08
CA ARG A 143 -10.14 14.85 18.08
C ARG A 143 -10.10 15.47 19.48
N GLU A 144 -10.47 14.72 20.50
CA GLU A 144 -10.44 15.19 21.89
C GLU A 144 -9.01 15.44 22.39
N LEU A 145 -8.07 14.55 22.09
CA LEU A 145 -6.65 14.73 22.40
C LEU A 145 -6.07 15.98 21.70
N LEU A 146 -6.44 16.20 20.44
CA LEU A 146 -6.06 17.40 19.70
C LEU A 146 -6.64 18.68 20.33
N ALA A 147 -7.91 18.64 20.76
CA ALA A 147 -8.57 19.78 21.41
C ALA A 147 -8.02 20.09 22.81
N GLN A 148 -7.54 19.08 23.53
CA GLN A 148 -6.97 19.21 24.88
C GLN A 148 -5.48 19.58 24.88
N THR A 149 -4.82 19.51 23.73
CA THR A 149 -3.42 19.93 23.58
C THR A 149 -3.36 21.46 23.71
N PRO A 150 -2.75 22.01 24.78
CA PRO A 150 -2.71 23.45 24.99
C PRO A 150 -2.05 24.15 23.81
N ALA A 151 -2.66 25.21 23.30
CA ALA A 151 -1.99 26.09 22.35
C ALA A 151 -0.73 26.65 23.04
N ASP A 152 0.45 26.26 22.54
CA ASP A 152 1.73 26.70 23.05
C ASP A 152 1.82 28.24 22.98
N PRO A 153 1.80 28.96 24.13
CA PRO A 153 1.87 30.42 24.15
C PRO A 153 3.23 30.95 23.69
N SER A 154 4.26 30.08 23.63
CA SER A 154 5.60 30.42 23.13
C SER A 154 5.67 30.45 21.60
N ARG A 155 4.67 29.91 20.89
CA ARG A 155 4.39 30.21 19.47
C ARG A 155 3.67 31.57 19.32
N ARG A 156 4.20 32.63 19.93
CA ARG A 156 3.92 34.00 19.47
C ARG A 156 4.84 34.29 18.29
N ALA A 157 4.24 34.48 17.12
CA ALA A 157 4.94 34.96 15.93
C ALA A 157 5.84 36.16 16.30
N PRO A 158 7.12 36.18 15.90
CA PRO A 158 7.93 37.36 16.08
C PRO A 158 7.31 38.49 15.25
N ALA A 159 7.05 39.63 15.90
CA ALA A 159 6.73 40.86 15.21
C ALA A 159 7.85 41.14 14.21
N ALA A 160 7.49 41.29 12.95
CA ALA A 160 8.40 41.47 11.82
C ALA A 160 9.41 42.60 12.11
N ALA A 161 10.66 42.24 12.37
CA ALA A 161 11.79 43.14 12.26
C ALA A 161 12.24 43.14 10.79
N GLY A 162 12.23 44.32 10.19
CA GLY A 162 12.44 44.55 8.77
C GLY A 162 13.74 43.97 8.22
N GLY A 163 13.61 43.27 7.10
CA GLY A 163 14.70 42.82 6.24
C GLY A 163 14.12 42.51 4.87
N ALA A 164 14.07 43.53 4.01
CA ALA A 164 13.52 43.42 2.67
C ALA A 164 14.40 42.53 1.78
N ALA A 165 13.91 41.33 1.46
CA ALA A 165 14.27 40.62 0.24
C ALA A 165 13.04 40.64 -0.67
N GLN A 166 13.15 41.28 -1.83
CA GLN A 166 12.06 41.52 -2.77
C GLN A 166 11.44 40.21 -3.27
N ALA A 167 10.30 39.85 -2.69
CA ALA A 167 9.31 38.99 -3.33
C ALA A 167 8.73 39.74 -4.54
N GLY A 168 8.63 39.04 -5.68
CA GLY A 168 8.06 39.58 -6.91
C GLY A 168 6.69 40.22 -6.66
N LYS A 169 6.48 41.41 -7.24
CA LYS A 169 5.26 42.21 -7.12
C LYS A 169 4.05 41.39 -7.57
N VAL A 170 3.27 40.88 -6.62
CA VAL A 170 1.91 40.40 -6.84
C VAL A 170 1.01 41.64 -6.85
N ASN A 171 0.37 41.93 -7.99
CA ASN A 171 -0.66 42.95 -8.05
C ASN A 171 -1.77 42.60 -7.05
N PRO A 172 -2.19 43.52 -6.14
CA PRO A 172 -3.40 43.32 -5.37
C PRO A 172 -4.59 43.39 -6.35
N LEU A 173 -5.17 42.23 -6.69
CA LEU A 173 -6.43 42.18 -7.44
C LEU A 173 -7.60 42.64 -6.55
N PRO A 174 -8.67 43.20 -7.15
CA PRO A 174 -9.70 43.94 -6.43
C PRO A 174 -10.48 43.04 -5.46
N VAL A 175 -10.62 43.53 -4.24
CA VAL A 175 -11.48 42.97 -3.20
C VAL A 175 -12.94 43.24 -3.57
N SER A 176 -13.58 42.41 -4.41
CA SER A 176 -15.04 42.55 -4.60
C SER A 176 -15.81 41.33 -5.11
N SER A 177 -15.27 40.11 -5.06
CA SER A 177 -16.11 38.91 -5.25
C SER A 177 -16.29 38.21 -3.90
N PRO A 178 -17.53 38.03 -3.41
CA PRO A 178 -17.76 37.26 -2.19
C PRO A 178 -17.14 35.87 -2.36
N ALA A 179 -16.37 35.42 -1.36
CA ALA A 179 -15.73 34.12 -1.40
C ALA A 179 -16.82 33.05 -1.55
N ARG A 180 -16.75 32.26 -2.62
CA ARG A 180 -17.68 31.17 -2.86
C ARG A 180 -17.42 30.08 -1.83
N ASN A 181 -18.45 29.68 -1.07
CA ASN A 181 -18.32 28.61 -0.08
C ASN A 181 -18.73 27.27 -0.70
N VAL A 182 -17.94 26.22 -0.48
CA VAL A 182 -18.23 24.85 -0.90
C VAL A 182 -18.03 23.91 0.28
N GLY A 183 -18.74 22.78 0.33
CA GLY A 183 -18.53 21.81 1.41
C GLY A 183 -17.17 21.14 1.26
N THR A 184 -16.97 20.43 0.15
CA THR A 184 -15.68 19.79 -0.17
C THR A 184 -15.02 20.44 -1.38
N LEU A 185 -13.79 20.89 -1.23
CA LEU A 185 -12.95 21.35 -2.32
C LEU A 185 -11.91 20.28 -2.67
N ILE A 186 -11.81 19.92 -3.94
CA ILE A 186 -10.82 18.97 -4.46
C ILE A 186 -9.87 19.72 -5.38
N ILE A 187 -8.55 19.58 -5.16
CA ILE A 187 -7.54 20.14 -6.06
C ILE A 187 -6.86 19.02 -6.86
N GLY A 188 -7.00 19.10 -8.19
CA GLY A 188 -6.43 18.17 -9.17
C GLY A 188 -7.49 17.22 -9.74
N GLY A 189 -7.58 17.17 -11.06
CA GLY A 189 -8.48 16.31 -11.83
C GLY A 189 -7.81 15.03 -12.32
N GLY A 190 -6.82 14.50 -11.60
CA GLY A 190 -6.25 13.17 -11.85
C GLY A 190 -7.18 12.04 -11.39
N PRO A 191 -6.81 10.75 -11.57
CA PRO A 191 -7.62 9.62 -11.14
C PRO A 191 -8.05 9.70 -9.66
N THR A 192 -7.15 10.14 -8.77
CA THR A 192 -7.46 10.33 -7.34
C THR A 192 -8.55 11.39 -7.13
N GLY A 193 -8.42 12.56 -7.75
CA GLY A 193 -9.38 13.65 -7.58
C GLY A 193 -10.72 13.36 -8.25
N LEU A 194 -10.71 12.75 -9.43
CA LEU A 194 -11.91 12.30 -10.13
C LEU A 194 -12.66 11.23 -9.35
N SER A 195 -11.93 10.27 -8.78
CA SER A 195 -12.51 9.26 -7.90
C SER A 195 -13.09 9.90 -6.65
N ALA A 196 -12.35 10.79 -5.97
CA ALA A 196 -12.89 11.53 -4.83
C ALA A 196 -14.21 12.25 -5.20
N ALA A 197 -14.23 13.01 -6.30
CA ALA A 197 -15.42 13.73 -6.76
C ALA A 197 -16.60 12.80 -7.13
N TYR A 198 -16.32 11.60 -7.67
CA TYR A 198 -17.33 10.59 -7.97
C TYR A 198 -18.00 10.05 -6.70
N HIS A 199 -17.23 9.89 -5.61
CA HIS A 199 -17.73 9.40 -4.33
C HIS A 199 -18.31 10.50 -3.43
N SER A 200 -18.14 11.77 -3.79
CA SER A 200 -18.65 12.91 -3.02
C SER A 200 -20.04 13.40 -3.46
N ASP A 201 -20.60 14.33 -2.70
CA ASP A 201 -21.93 14.88 -2.92
C ASP A 201 -21.93 16.15 -3.81
N ALA A 202 -23.14 16.68 -4.06
CA ALA A 202 -23.35 17.80 -5.00
C ALA A 202 -22.75 19.13 -4.54
N ASP A 203 -22.38 19.26 -3.27
CA ASP A 203 -21.69 20.42 -2.69
C ASP A 203 -20.17 20.43 -2.94
N THR A 204 -19.66 19.41 -3.65
CA THR A 204 -18.25 19.26 -3.98
C THR A 204 -17.85 20.08 -5.20
N MET A 205 -16.66 20.66 -5.15
CA MET A 205 -16.03 21.33 -6.28
C MET A 205 -14.64 20.78 -6.54
N LEU A 206 -14.39 20.30 -7.76
CA LEU A 206 -13.07 19.90 -8.24
C LEU A 206 -12.46 21.01 -9.10
N LEU A 207 -11.23 21.41 -8.80
CA LEU A 207 -10.44 22.35 -9.59
C LEU A 207 -9.31 21.62 -10.31
N GLU A 208 -9.23 21.76 -11.63
CA GLU A 208 -8.14 21.25 -12.46
C GLU A 208 -7.48 22.40 -13.23
N ARG A 209 -6.15 22.51 -13.12
CA ARG A 209 -5.38 23.58 -13.78
C ARG A 209 -5.36 23.43 -15.30
N ASN A 210 -5.40 22.21 -15.81
CA ASN A 210 -5.34 21.92 -17.23
C ASN A 210 -6.71 22.10 -17.91
N ALA A 211 -6.69 22.17 -19.24
CA ALA A 211 -7.90 22.22 -20.06
C ALA A 211 -8.67 20.88 -20.14
N THR A 212 -8.09 19.80 -19.61
CA THR A 212 -8.71 18.47 -19.55
C THR A 212 -8.34 17.77 -18.25
N VAL A 213 -9.25 16.93 -17.75
CA VAL A 213 -9.00 16.02 -16.62
C VAL A 213 -8.08 14.87 -17.03
N GLY A 214 -7.52 14.19 -16.04
CA GLY A 214 -6.76 12.95 -16.18
C GLY A 214 -5.37 13.01 -15.56
N GLY A 215 -4.84 14.19 -15.22
CA GLY A 215 -3.49 14.33 -14.66
C GLY A 215 -2.43 13.68 -15.55
N TRP A 216 -1.69 12.71 -15.00
CA TRP A 216 -0.71 11.90 -15.73
C TRP A 216 -1.32 10.79 -16.59
N CYS A 217 -2.57 10.42 -16.33
CA CYS A 217 -3.33 9.41 -17.08
C CYS A 217 -4.03 9.97 -18.33
N ARG A 218 -3.64 11.17 -18.79
CA ARG A 218 -4.15 11.79 -20.00
C ARG A 218 -3.58 11.12 -21.25
N SER A 219 -4.29 11.34 -22.35
CA SER A 219 -3.84 11.01 -23.70
C SER A 219 -3.86 12.26 -24.58
N ILE A 220 -2.98 12.29 -25.58
CA ILE A 220 -2.89 13.29 -26.63
C ILE A 220 -3.15 12.62 -27.98
N GLN A 221 -3.73 13.37 -28.90
CA GLN A 221 -3.79 12.99 -30.30
C GLN A 221 -2.83 13.87 -31.10
N ASP A 222 -1.98 13.24 -31.90
CA ASP A 222 -1.07 13.93 -32.82
C ASP A 222 -1.04 13.19 -34.15
N LYS A 223 -1.37 13.89 -35.25
CA LYS A 223 -1.37 13.36 -36.63
C LYS A 223 -2.07 12.00 -36.79
N GLY A 224 -3.19 11.80 -36.10
CA GLY A 224 -3.98 10.56 -36.15
C GLY A 224 -3.49 9.44 -35.23
N PHE A 225 -2.40 9.63 -34.50
CA PHE A 225 -1.94 8.73 -33.45
C PHE A 225 -2.45 9.19 -32.09
N THR A 226 -2.78 8.23 -31.22
CA THR A 226 -3.10 8.48 -29.81
C THR A 226 -1.93 8.05 -28.95
N PHE A 227 -1.46 8.92 -28.08
CA PHE A 227 -0.38 8.64 -27.14
C PHE A 227 -0.82 9.00 -25.72
N ASP A 228 -0.47 8.16 -24.76
CA ASP A 228 -0.59 8.51 -23.36
C ASP A 228 0.63 9.32 -22.88
N TYR A 229 0.49 10.06 -21.78
CA TYR A 229 1.63 10.75 -21.16
C TYR A 229 2.67 9.80 -20.53
N ALA A 230 2.30 8.53 -20.33
CA ALA A 230 3.15 7.42 -19.91
C ALA A 230 2.50 6.07 -20.30
N GLY A 231 3.16 4.95 -20.05
CA GLY A 231 2.53 3.63 -20.26
C GLY A 231 1.51 3.35 -19.16
N HIS A 232 0.22 3.25 -19.52
CA HIS A 232 -0.87 2.94 -18.59
C HIS A 232 -1.59 1.66 -18.99
N ILE A 233 -2.00 0.89 -17.97
CA ILE A 233 -2.80 -0.32 -18.11
C ILE A 233 -3.77 -0.42 -16.93
N MET A 234 -4.93 -1.01 -17.14
CA MET A 234 -5.92 -1.28 -16.09
C MET A 234 -5.71 -2.69 -15.54
N PHE A 235 -5.53 -2.83 -14.23
CA PHE A 235 -5.55 -4.14 -13.58
C PHE A 235 -6.03 -3.94 -12.14
N SER A 236 -6.82 -4.88 -11.63
CA SER A 236 -7.25 -4.92 -10.24
C SER A 236 -7.84 -6.29 -9.93
N ASN A 237 -7.71 -6.73 -8.69
CA ASN A 237 -8.43 -7.89 -8.17
C ASN A 237 -9.66 -7.49 -7.32
N ASP A 238 -9.84 -6.18 -7.07
CA ASP A 238 -10.96 -5.65 -6.32
C ASP A 238 -12.24 -5.66 -7.19
N PRO A 239 -13.29 -6.41 -6.80
CA PRO A 239 -14.57 -6.43 -7.51
C PRO A 239 -15.20 -5.05 -7.69
N TYR A 240 -14.98 -4.13 -6.74
CA TYR A 240 -15.46 -2.76 -6.83
C TYR A 240 -14.81 -2.02 -7.99
N VAL A 241 -13.48 -2.10 -8.10
CA VAL A 241 -12.71 -1.43 -9.15
C VAL A 241 -13.03 -2.02 -10.53
N LEU A 242 -13.20 -3.34 -10.63
CA LEU A 242 -13.60 -3.99 -11.89
C LEU A 242 -14.97 -3.50 -12.36
N LYS A 243 -15.95 -3.44 -11.45
CA LYS A 243 -17.27 -2.87 -11.74
C LYS A 243 -17.19 -1.39 -12.11
N LEU A 244 -16.28 -0.64 -11.49
CA LEU A 244 -16.07 0.75 -11.84
C LEU A 244 -15.52 0.89 -13.27
N TYR A 245 -14.62 0.02 -13.73
CA TYR A 245 -14.22 0.01 -15.15
C TYR A 245 -15.40 -0.19 -16.09
N ASP A 246 -16.33 -1.09 -15.75
CA ASP A 246 -17.55 -1.32 -16.53
C ASP A 246 -18.46 -0.08 -16.58
N ILE A 247 -18.61 0.63 -15.45
CA ILE A 247 -19.38 1.87 -15.38
C ILE A 247 -18.74 2.96 -16.25
N LEU A 248 -17.42 3.12 -16.16
CA LEU A 248 -16.70 4.23 -16.80
C LEU A 248 -16.47 4.03 -18.30
N LEU A 249 -16.31 2.78 -18.75
CA LEU A 249 -15.94 2.45 -20.13
C LEU A 249 -17.01 1.68 -20.90
N GLY A 250 -17.89 0.93 -20.22
CA GLY A 250 -18.85 0.03 -20.87
C GLY A 250 -18.15 -0.90 -21.86
N ASP A 251 -18.61 -0.89 -23.11
CA ASP A 251 -18.06 -1.70 -24.21
C ASP A 251 -16.70 -1.20 -24.73
N ASN A 252 -16.19 -0.05 -24.28
CA ASN A 252 -14.91 0.52 -24.71
C ASN A 252 -13.71 -0.12 -24.00
N GLN A 253 -13.76 -1.41 -23.69
CA GLN A 253 -12.72 -2.13 -22.94
C GLN A 253 -12.10 -3.25 -23.77
N HIS A 254 -10.78 -3.36 -23.75
CA HIS A 254 -10.05 -4.51 -24.28
C HIS A 254 -9.20 -5.14 -23.19
N TRP A 255 -9.26 -6.46 -23.03
CA TRP A 255 -8.45 -7.19 -22.07
C TRP A 255 -7.38 -8.03 -22.78
N GLN A 256 -6.12 -7.82 -22.44
CA GLN A 256 -4.96 -8.41 -23.07
C GLN A 256 -4.19 -9.29 -22.09
N MET A 257 -3.67 -10.42 -22.59
CA MET A 257 -2.64 -11.19 -21.90
C MET A 257 -1.31 -10.48 -22.07
N ARG A 258 -0.62 -10.21 -20.95
CA ARG A 258 0.60 -9.42 -20.94
C ARG A 258 1.72 -10.14 -21.68
N GLU A 259 2.24 -9.50 -22.73
CA GLU A 259 3.46 -9.91 -23.40
C GLU A 259 4.57 -8.92 -23.07
N ALA A 260 5.48 -9.32 -22.18
CA ALA A 260 6.58 -8.47 -21.72
C ALA A 260 7.92 -9.17 -21.98
N TRP A 261 8.84 -8.43 -22.59
CA TRP A 261 10.13 -8.92 -23.06
C TRP A 261 11.26 -8.00 -22.60
N ILE A 262 12.42 -8.60 -22.40
CA ILE A 262 13.64 -7.96 -21.99
C ILE A 262 14.64 -8.16 -23.11
N TYR A 263 15.08 -7.05 -23.70
CA TYR A 263 16.14 -7.08 -24.70
C TYR A 263 17.48 -6.85 -24.03
N SER A 264 18.31 -7.89 -23.98
CA SER A 264 19.66 -7.84 -23.41
C SER A 264 20.55 -8.83 -24.15
N LYS A 265 21.85 -8.52 -24.26
CA LYS A 265 22.84 -9.39 -24.93
C LYS A 265 22.40 -9.83 -26.34
N GLN A 266 21.76 -8.93 -27.09
CA GLN A 266 21.24 -9.17 -28.45
C GLN A 266 20.15 -10.24 -28.56
N VAL A 267 19.52 -10.62 -27.44
CA VAL A 267 18.41 -11.59 -27.41
C VAL A 267 17.20 -11.01 -26.68
N PHE A 268 16.02 -11.53 -26.99
CA PHE A 268 14.79 -11.25 -26.26
C PHE A 268 14.49 -12.41 -25.31
N THR A 269 14.45 -12.12 -24.01
CA THR A 269 13.94 -13.04 -23.00
C THR A 269 12.63 -12.55 -22.41
N ARG A 270 11.82 -13.44 -21.83
CA ARG A 270 10.57 -13.05 -21.20
C ARG A 270 10.80 -12.36 -19.86
N TYR A 271 9.84 -11.55 -19.45
CA TYR A 271 9.73 -11.14 -18.05
C TYR A 271 9.08 -12.26 -17.22
N PRO A 272 9.53 -12.52 -15.97
CA PRO A 272 10.62 -11.83 -15.27
C PRO A 272 12.01 -12.40 -15.58
N PHE A 273 13.04 -11.54 -15.67
CA PHE A 273 14.41 -11.93 -16.04
C PHE A 273 14.94 -13.08 -15.19
N GLN A 274 14.76 -12.97 -13.87
CA GLN A 274 15.25 -13.91 -12.88
C GLN A 274 14.75 -15.34 -13.11
N GLY A 275 13.55 -15.51 -13.65
CA GLY A 275 12.98 -16.82 -13.95
C GLY A 275 13.02 -17.20 -15.42
N ALA A 276 13.59 -16.37 -16.31
CA ALA A 276 13.50 -16.53 -17.77
C ALA A 276 14.87 -16.36 -18.45
N LEU A 277 15.82 -17.20 -18.06
CA LEU A 277 17.21 -17.14 -18.53
C LEU A 277 17.43 -17.85 -19.88
N TYR A 278 16.47 -18.67 -20.33
CA TYR A 278 16.56 -19.44 -21.57
C TYR A 278 16.81 -18.54 -22.78
N GLY A 279 17.79 -18.90 -23.60
CA GLY A 279 18.20 -18.16 -24.79
C GLY A 279 19.28 -17.08 -24.54
N LEU A 280 19.65 -16.80 -23.28
CA LEU A 280 20.83 -15.98 -22.98
C LEU A 280 22.13 -16.71 -23.34
N PRO A 281 23.25 -15.98 -23.53
CA PRO A 281 24.56 -16.61 -23.70
C PRO A 281 24.90 -17.56 -22.53
N PRO A 282 25.49 -18.74 -22.79
CA PRO A 282 25.76 -19.74 -21.75
C PRO A 282 26.53 -19.21 -20.54
N ASP A 283 27.52 -18.34 -20.75
CA ASP A 283 28.30 -17.74 -19.65
C ASP A 283 27.43 -16.83 -18.76
N VAL A 284 26.46 -16.13 -19.34
CA VAL A 284 25.50 -15.28 -18.60
C VAL A 284 24.57 -16.16 -17.77
N ILE A 285 24.04 -17.24 -18.35
CA ILE A 285 23.20 -18.21 -17.64
C ILE A 285 23.98 -18.80 -16.44
N LYS A 286 25.22 -19.23 -16.68
CA LYS A 286 26.11 -19.77 -15.66
C LYS A 286 26.33 -18.77 -14.53
N GLU A 287 26.68 -17.52 -14.84
CA GLU A 287 26.86 -16.47 -13.83
C GLU A 287 25.59 -16.23 -13.00
N CYS A 288 24.41 -16.21 -13.63
CA CYS A 288 23.14 -16.05 -12.94
C CYS A 288 22.84 -17.20 -11.98
N ILE A 289 22.98 -18.46 -12.43
CA ILE A 289 22.68 -19.63 -11.61
C ILE A 289 23.69 -19.75 -10.45
N VAL A 290 24.99 -19.65 -10.73
CA VAL A 290 26.03 -19.72 -9.68
C VAL A 290 25.84 -18.58 -8.67
N GLY A 291 25.56 -17.36 -9.13
CA GLY A 291 25.29 -16.24 -8.24
C GLY A 291 24.07 -16.46 -7.34
N ALA A 292 23.00 -17.07 -7.86
CA ALA A 292 21.81 -17.39 -7.07
C ALA A 292 22.09 -18.50 -6.03
N ILE A 293 22.91 -19.49 -6.38
CA ILE A 293 23.38 -20.54 -5.44
C ILE A 293 24.22 -19.90 -4.34
N ASP A 294 25.20 -19.07 -4.69
CA ASP A 294 26.09 -18.42 -3.73
C ASP A 294 25.33 -17.50 -2.78
N ALA A 295 24.34 -16.74 -3.28
CA ALA A 295 23.49 -15.90 -2.45
C ALA A 295 22.69 -16.70 -1.42
N ARG A 296 22.30 -17.94 -1.77
CA ARG A 296 21.49 -18.82 -0.92
C ARG A 296 22.31 -19.70 0.02
N TYR A 297 23.52 -20.10 -0.37
CA TYR A 297 24.32 -21.13 0.32
C TYR A 297 25.80 -20.77 0.54
N GLY A 298 26.33 -19.70 -0.06
CA GLY A 298 27.77 -19.41 -0.18
C GLY A 298 28.42 -18.61 0.96
N ALA A 299 27.67 -18.19 1.98
CA ALA A 299 28.25 -17.56 3.18
C ALA A 299 28.43 -18.61 4.30
N PRO A 300 29.58 -18.68 5.01
CA PRO A 300 29.68 -19.46 6.23
C PRO A 300 28.68 -18.90 7.25
N ALA A 301 28.04 -19.79 8.01
CA ALA A 301 26.98 -19.45 8.97
C ALA A 301 27.38 -18.28 9.90
N ALA A 302 27.00 -17.06 9.51
CA ALA A 302 26.71 -16.00 10.45
C ALA A 302 25.48 -16.44 11.27
N PRO A 303 25.36 -16.06 12.56
CA PRO A 303 24.23 -16.49 13.38
C PRO A 303 22.94 -16.16 12.63
N ALA A 304 21.99 -17.10 12.65
CA ALA A 304 20.73 -17.00 11.92
C ALA A 304 20.05 -15.64 12.17
N CYS A 305 20.34 -14.69 11.29
CA CYS A 305 19.74 -13.37 11.32
C CYS A 305 18.44 -13.50 10.53
N ALA A 306 17.33 -13.33 11.26
CA ALA A 306 15.97 -13.40 10.77
C ALA A 306 15.85 -12.69 9.41
N THR A 307 15.18 -13.36 8.48
CA THR A 307 14.62 -12.73 7.28
C THR A 307 13.66 -11.65 7.75
N SER A 308 14.11 -10.38 7.73
CA SER A 308 13.23 -9.25 8.00
C SER A 308 12.11 -9.25 6.98
N GLU A 309 10.88 -9.38 7.46
CA GLU A 309 9.67 -9.35 6.65
C GLU A 309 9.59 -7.99 5.94
N VAL A 310 9.53 -8.02 4.60
CA VAL A 310 9.22 -6.84 3.81
C VAL A 310 7.72 -6.59 3.98
N GLN A 311 7.38 -5.62 4.82
CA GLN A 311 6.02 -5.16 5.03
C GLN A 311 5.55 -4.37 3.80
N ASP A 312 4.52 -4.89 3.14
CA ASP A 312 3.82 -4.25 2.05
C ASP A 312 3.08 -3.01 2.57
N CYS A 313 3.70 -1.84 2.44
CA CYS A 313 3.09 -0.57 2.80
C CYS A 313 2.17 -0.02 1.68
N CYS A 314 2.11 -0.68 0.52
CA CYS A 314 1.37 -0.19 -0.64
C CYS A 314 0.71 -1.36 -1.40
N ALA A 315 -0.15 -2.10 -0.69
CA ALA A 315 -1.15 -2.98 -1.27
C ALA A 315 -2.39 -2.17 -1.66
N ASP A 316 -2.72 -2.29 -2.93
CA ASP A 316 -3.90 -1.87 -3.68
C ASP A 316 -5.21 -2.53 -3.21
N GLY A 317 -5.47 -2.54 -1.89
CA GLY A 317 -6.74 -3.01 -1.34
C GLY A 317 -6.68 -3.29 0.16
N THR A 318 -6.88 -2.23 0.95
CA THR A 318 -7.19 -2.19 2.40
C THR A 318 -6.14 -2.73 3.38
N ALA A 319 -5.42 -1.81 4.06
CA ALA A 319 -5.05 -1.94 5.48
C ALA A 319 -4.50 -0.61 6.06
N ASP A 320 -5.20 -0.12 7.09
CA ASP A 320 -4.86 0.74 8.22
C ASP A 320 -3.52 1.47 8.26
N ALA A 321 -3.60 2.80 8.09
CA ALA A 321 -2.62 3.74 8.60
C ALA A 321 -3.10 4.27 9.96
N ALA A 322 -2.49 3.83 11.06
CA ALA A 322 -2.55 4.56 12.33
C ALA A 322 -1.33 4.25 13.23
N ASN A 323 -0.68 5.34 13.65
CA ASN A 323 0.24 5.48 14.79
C ASN A 323 1.65 4.87 14.69
N ALA A 324 2.60 5.71 14.29
CA ALA A 324 3.97 5.62 14.80
C ALA A 324 4.28 6.93 15.54
N SER A 325 4.25 6.88 16.87
CA SER A 325 4.76 7.95 17.72
C SER A 325 6.28 8.03 17.60
N ALA A 326 6.78 9.27 17.59
CA ALA A 326 8.18 9.59 17.41
C ALA A 326 9.04 9.05 18.57
N THR A 327 9.82 8.00 18.30
CA THR A 327 11.20 7.80 18.80
C THR A 327 11.85 6.65 18.02
N ALA A 328 12.05 6.85 16.71
CA ALA A 328 12.79 5.89 15.89
C ALA A 328 14.30 6.01 16.19
N ARG A 329 14.82 5.09 16.99
CA ARG A 329 16.26 4.80 17.04
C ARG A 329 16.64 4.19 15.69
N GLU A 330 17.63 4.79 15.02
CA GLU A 330 18.16 4.37 13.72
C GLU A 330 18.47 2.87 13.67
N GLN A 331 17.59 2.08 13.06
CA GLN A 331 17.90 0.74 12.58
C GLN A 331 18.08 0.82 11.06
N LYS A 332 19.25 0.40 10.59
CA LYS A 332 19.66 0.47 9.19
C LYS A 332 18.81 -0.51 8.38
N THR A 333 17.78 0.00 7.70
CA THR A 333 17.02 -0.77 6.72
C THR A 333 17.95 -1.25 5.61
N GLN A 334 17.77 -2.50 5.17
CA GLN A 334 18.54 -3.05 4.04
C GLN A 334 18.24 -2.21 2.79
N SER A 335 19.27 -1.77 2.09
CA SER A 335 19.08 -1.01 0.85
C SER A 335 18.57 -1.91 -0.28
N PHE A 336 17.96 -1.33 -1.31
CA PHE A 336 17.50 -2.08 -2.47
C PHE A 336 18.67 -2.77 -3.20
N GLU A 337 19.85 -2.14 -3.22
CA GLU A 337 21.06 -2.77 -3.75
C GLU A 337 21.46 -4.03 -2.96
N GLU A 338 21.52 -3.94 -1.63
CA GLU A 338 21.80 -5.08 -0.77
C GLU A 338 20.75 -6.18 -0.91
N PHE A 339 19.47 -5.82 -1.08
CA PHE A 339 18.39 -6.76 -1.34
C PHE A 339 18.63 -7.53 -2.64
N ILE A 340 18.96 -6.84 -3.73
CA ILE A 340 19.23 -7.44 -5.04
C ILE A 340 20.32 -8.51 -4.94
N TYR A 341 21.45 -8.18 -4.29
CA TYR A 341 22.56 -9.11 -4.14
C TYR A 341 22.20 -10.30 -3.23
N LYS A 342 21.50 -10.05 -2.12
CA LYS A 342 21.11 -11.11 -1.16
C LYS A 342 20.07 -12.07 -1.73
N VAL A 343 19.14 -11.59 -2.54
CA VAL A 343 17.98 -12.38 -3.00
C VAL A 343 18.21 -13.00 -4.37
N TRP A 344 18.82 -12.28 -5.31
CA TRP A 344 19.02 -12.77 -6.68
C TRP A 344 20.48 -13.10 -7.02
N GLY A 345 21.42 -12.72 -6.15
CA GLY A 345 22.83 -13.01 -6.35
C GLY A 345 23.52 -12.15 -7.40
N ALA A 346 24.85 -12.27 -7.45
CA ALA A 346 25.71 -11.38 -8.21
C ALA A 346 25.49 -11.45 -9.73
N GLY A 347 25.13 -12.61 -10.28
CA GLY A 347 24.87 -12.77 -11.70
C GLY A 347 23.64 -12.02 -12.18
N ILE A 348 22.48 -12.24 -11.56
CA ILE A 348 21.24 -11.53 -11.89
C ILE A 348 21.38 -10.03 -11.59
N ALA A 349 22.04 -9.68 -10.49
CA ALA A 349 22.38 -8.30 -10.15
C ALA A 349 23.13 -7.61 -11.30
N ARG A 350 24.21 -8.23 -11.79
CA ARG A 350 25.07 -7.69 -12.84
C ARG A 350 24.38 -7.57 -14.19
N HIS A 351 23.65 -8.60 -14.61
CA HIS A 351 23.14 -8.69 -15.99
C HIS A 351 21.79 -8.00 -16.20
N PHE A 352 21.02 -7.77 -15.13
CA PHE A 352 19.71 -7.15 -15.24
C PHE A 352 19.38 -6.21 -14.09
N ALA A 353 19.33 -6.69 -12.84
CA ALA A 353 18.65 -5.97 -11.79
C ALA A 353 19.29 -4.61 -11.45
N ILE A 354 20.62 -4.54 -11.32
CA ILE A 354 21.33 -3.28 -11.07
C ILE A 354 21.25 -2.32 -12.27
N PRO A 355 21.65 -2.69 -13.50
CA PRO A 355 21.62 -1.76 -14.63
C PRO A 355 20.21 -1.30 -14.99
N TYR A 356 19.21 -2.18 -14.90
CA TYR A 356 17.81 -1.83 -15.16
C TYR A 356 17.28 -0.83 -14.14
N ASN A 357 17.47 -1.10 -12.84
CA ASN A 357 16.96 -0.21 -11.79
C ASN A 357 17.72 1.11 -11.73
N LYS A 358 19.04 1.15 -12.00
CA LYS A 358 19.78 2.41 -12.15
C LYS A 358 19.24 3.25 -13.31
N LYS A 359 18.87 2.61 -14.43
CA LYS A 359 18.26 3.29 -15.59
C LYS A 359 16.85 3.81 -15.26
N LEU A 360 16.07 3.05 -14.51
CA LEU A 360 14.68 3.39 -14.17
C LEU A 360 14.60 4.48 -13.10
N TRP A 361 15.31 4.29 -11.98
CA TRP A 361 15.20 5.14 -10.81
C TRP A 361 16.17 6.31 -10.81
N THR A 362 17.26 6.26 -11.59
CA THR A 362 18.24 7.35 -11.71
C THR A 362 18.84 7.84 -10.39
N VAL A 363 18.70 7.05 -9.32
CA VAL A 363 19.26 7.29 -7.98
C VAL A 363 20.10 6.09 -7.54
N PRO A 364 21.07 6.27 -6.63
CA PRO A 364 21.81 5.15 -6.06
C PRO A 364 20.86 4.15 -5.38
N LEU A 365 20.93 2.88 -5.79
CA LEU A 365 20.07 1.83 -5.22
C LEU A 365 20.42 1.53 -3.76
N SER A 366 21.64 1.88 -3.34
CA SER A 366 22.11 1.90 -1.95
C SER A 366 21.37 2.91 -1.07
N GLU A 367 20.67 3.89 -1.64
CA GLU A 367 19.88 4.90 -0.92
C GLU A 367 18.37 4.61 -0.95
N MET A 368 17.95 3.54 -1.64
CA MET A 368 16.54 3.16 -1.73
C MET A 368 16.22 2.12 -0.67
N GLU A 369 15.13 2.33 0.07
CA GLU A 369 14.59 1.34 1.01
C GLU A 369 13.80 0.23 0.27
N THR A 370 13.35 -0.80 0.97
CA THR A 370 12.81 -2.05 0.37
C THR A 370 11.35 -2.37 0.67
N SER A 371 10.65 -1.61 1.53
CA SER A 371 9.25 -1.84 1.93
C SER A 371 8.27 -1.80 0.75
N TRP A 372 8.57 -1.03 -0.30
CA TRP A 372 7.75 -0.94 -1.51
C TRP A 372 7.81 -2.17 -2.44
N LEU A 373 8.69 -3.14 -2.18
CA LEU A 373 8.88 -4.30 -3.07
C LEU A 373 7.73 -5.32 -2.99
N GLY A 374 6.92 -5.29 -1.92
CA GLY A 374 5.80 -6.22 -1.67
C GLY A 374 4.91 -6.43 -2.90
N GLY A 375 4.80 -7.68 -3.37
CA GLY A 375 3.97 -8.08 -4.51
C GLY A 375 4.40 -7.57 -5.91
N ARG A 376 5.29 -6.58 -6.00
CA ARG A 376 5.69 -5.93 -7.26
C ARG A 376 6.84 -6.64 -7.98
N VAL A 377 7.69 -7.34 -7.24
CA VAL A 377 8.86 -8.02 -7.81
C VAL A 377 8.75 -9.54 -7.66
N PRO A 378 8.80 -10.31 -8.76
CA PRO A 378 8.77 -11.76 -8.69
C PRO A 378 10.01 -12.33 -7.99
N LEU A 379 9.80 -13.34 -7.15
CA LEU A 379 10.85 -14.01 -6.38
C LEU A 379 10.85 -15.51 -6.71
N PRO A 380 11.41 -15.91 -7.87
CA PRO A 380 11.49 -17.32 -8.21
C PRO A 380 12.45 -18.04 -7.27
N ASP A 381 12.15 -19.30 -6.98
CA ASP A 381 13.09 -20.16 -6.25
C ASP A 381 14.23 -20.67 -7.16
N LEU A 382 15.21 -21.35 -6.57
CA LEU A 382 16.37 -21.82 -7.33
C LEU A 382 15.99 -22.87 -8.40
N GLY A 383 14.99 -23.71 -8.13
CA GLY A 383 14.47 -24.66 -9.11
C GLY A 383 13.84 -23.94 -10.30
N GLU A 384 13.01 -22.93 -10.05
CA GLU A 384 12.39 -22.10 -11.09
C GLU A 384 13.43 -21.32 -11.92
N ILE A 385 14.51 -20.84 -11.31
CA ILE A 385 15.64 -20.21 -12.02
C ILE A 385 16.32 -21.21 -12.97
N ILE A 386 16.56 -22.44 -12.50
CA ILE A 386 17.20 -23.51 -13.28
C ILE A 386 16.28 -23.95 -14.42
N ASP A 387 15.01 -24.21 -14.15
CA ASP A 387 14.02 -24.57 -15.18
C ASP A 387 13.90 -23.45 -16.23
N GLY A 388 13.84 -22.21 -15.77
CA GLY A 388 13.83 -21.01 -16.60
C GLY A 388 15.07 -20.81 -17.46
N ALA A 389 16.19 -21.47 -17.14
CA ALA A 389 17.40 -21.51 -17.96
C ALA A 389 17.40 -22.65 -18.98
N LEU A 390 16.73 -23.76 -18.67
CA LEU A 390 16.69 -24.97 -19.51
C LEU A 390 15.59 -24.92 -20.57
N GLN A 391 14.49 -24.21 -20.31
CA GLN A 391 13.33 -24.15 -21.19
C GLN A 391 12.66 -22.76 -21.19
N PRO A 392 11.96 -22.39 -22.28
CA PRO A 392 11.19 -21.14 -22.33
C PRO A 392 10.11 -21.09 -21.24
N VAL A 393 9.99 -19.97 -20.55
CA VAL A 393 8.94 -19.75 -19.53
C VAL A 393 7.56 -19.62 -20.19
N ALA A 394 6.63 -20.45 -19.73
CA ALA A 394 5.21 -20.39 -20.12
C ALA A 394 4.43 -19.36 -19.29
N LYS A 395 3.48 -18.67 -19.96
CA LYS A 395 2.50 -17.64 -19.51
C LYS A 395 3.01 -16.49 -18.61
N PRO A 396 2.44 -15.28 -18.73
CA PRO A 396 2.84 -14.13 -17.92
C PRO A 396 2.50 -14.32 -16.43
N GLN A 397 3.44 -13.95 -15.55
CA GLN A 397 3.30 -14.01 -14.09
C GLN A 397 3.17 -12.61 -13.47
N GLY A 398 2.45 -12.50 -12.35
CA GLY A 398 2.27 -11.27 -11.56
C GLY A 398 0.86 -10.66 -11.66
N PRO A 399 0.56 -9.62 -10.85
CA PRO A 399 -0.79 -9.07 -10.69
C PRO A 399 -1.38 -8.46 -11.98
N ASN A 400 -0.51 -8.04 -12.91
CA ASN A 400 -0.90 -7.50 -14.21
C ASN A 400 -0.66 -8.50 -15.37
N ALA A 401 -0.63 -9.81 -15.10
CA ALA A 401 -0.55 -10.85 -16.13
C ALA A 401 -1.69 -10.75 -17.16
N ARG A 402 -2.85 -10.27 -16.71
CA ARG A 402 -3.96 -9.77 -17.52
C ARG A 402 -4.16 -8.30 -17.22
N PHE A 403 -4.34 -7.49 -18.25
CA PHE A 403 -4.65 -6.07 -18.08
C PHE A 403 -5.66 -5.60 -19.11
N GLY A 404 -6.41 -4.55 -18.76
CA GLY A 404 -7.35 -3.85 -19.61
C GLY A 404 -6.75 -2.58 -20.21
N TYR A 405 -7.24 -2.17 -21.36
CA TYR A 405 -6.97 -0.86 -21.96
C TYR A 405 -8.19 -0.39 -22.78
N PRO A 406 -8.49 0.92 -22.86
CA PRO A 406 -9.62 1.40 -23.65
C PRO A 406 -9.46 1.14 -25.16
N LEU A 407 -10.52 0.68 -25.84
CA LEU A 407 -10.49 0.42 -27.29
C LEU A 407 -10.30 1.71 -28.11
N LYS A 408 -10.82 2.83 -27.62
CA LYS A 408 -10.78 4.15 -28.26
C LYS A 408 -10.48 5.24 -27.24
N GLY A 409 -9.78 6.27 -27.68
CA GLY A 409 -9.51 7.49 -26.89
C GLY A 409 -8.28 7.41 -25.99
N GLY A 410 -7.54 6.30 -25.99
CA GLY A 410 -6.42 6.08 -25.08
C GLY A 410 -6.88 6.03 -23.62
N PHE A 411 -5.95 6.13 -22.68
CA PHE A 411 -6.28 6.12 -21.26
C PHE A 411 -7.11 7.34 -20.81
N GLN A 412 -7.13 8.42 -21.61
CA GLN A 412 -8.04 9.56 -21.45
C GLN A 412 -9.51 9.11 -21.37
N ALA A 413 -9.91 8.06 -22.09
CA ALA A 413 -11.28 7.58 -22.08
C ALA A 413 -11.73 7.12 -20.67
N LEU A 414 -10.85 6.43 -19.94
CA LEU A 414 -11.15 5.97 -18.57
C LEU A 414 -11.35 7.15 -17.63
N VAL A 415 -10.42 8.11 -17.63
CA VAL A 415 -10.48 9.28 -16.74
C VAL A 415 -11.63 10.23 -17.09
N SER A 416 -11.94 10.41 -18.38
CA SER A 416 -13.11 11.18 -18.80
C SER A 416 -14.43 10.48 -18.46
N GLY A 417 -14.43 9.15 -18.36
CA GLY A 417 -15.59 8.34 -17.97
C GLY A 417 -16.16 8.70 -16.61
N PHE A 418 -15.39 9.34 -15.72
CA PHE A 418 -15.90 9.80 -14.41
C PHE A 418 -16.85 10.99 -14.54
N LEU A 419 -16.65 11.87 -15.53
CA LEU A 419 -17.33 13.17 -15.61
C LEU A 419 -18.86 13.08 -15.59
N PRO A 420 -19.52 12.15 -16.32
CA PRO A 420 -20.98 12.03 -16.30
C PRO A 420 -21.56 11.61 -14.94
N HIS A 421 -20.73 11.07 -14.05
CA HIS A 421 -21.15 10.53 -12.76
C HIS A 421 -20.81 11.43 -11.56
N ILE A 422 -20.03 12.49 -11.78
CA ILE A 422 -19.72 13.46 -10.74
C ILE A 422 -20.96 14.34 -10.49
N LYS A 423 -21.47 14.30 -9.24
CA LYS A 423 -22.61 15.11 -8.81
C LYS A 423 -22.25 16.58 -8.59
N GLY A 424 -21.02 16.82 -8.14
CA GLY A 424 -20.46 18.14 -7.87
C GLY A 424 -20.04 18.89 -9.14
N GLN A 425 -19.31 19.99 -8.96
CA GLN A 425 -18.83 20.82 -10.05
C GLN A 425 -17.38 20.51 -10.39
N VAL A 426 -17.06 20.45 -11.68
CA VAL A 426 -15.68 20.31 -12.18
C VAL A 426 -15.32 21.59 -12.94
N GLU A 427 -14.34 22.34 -12.43
CA GLU A 427 -13.81 23.54 -13.09
C GLU A 427 -12.42 23.26 -13.66
N LEU A 428 -12.31 23.40 -14.98
CA LEU A 428 -11.06 23.27 -15.74
C LEU A 428 -10.38 24.64 -15.88
N ASN A 429 -9.09 24.65 -16.20
CA ASN A 429 -8.28 25.88 -16.26
C ASN A 429 -8.27 26.67 -14.93
N ALA A 430 -8.54 26.00 -13.81
CA ALA A 430 -8.58 26.58 -12.48
C ALA A 430 -7.22 26.40 -11.78
N ASN A 431 -6.34 27.39 -11.95
CA ASN A 431 -5.00 27.34 -11.38
C ASN A 431 -5.00 27.84 -9.92
N VAL A 432 -4.88 26.95 -8.94
CA VAL A 432 -4.68 27.33 -7.53
C VAL A 432 -3.25 27.86 -7.35
N VAL A 433 -3.12 29.07 -6.80
CA VAL A 433 -1.83 29.75 -6.58
C VAL A 433 -1.50 29.96 -5.11
N GLN A 434 -2.48 29.76 -4.22
CA GLN A 434 -2.27 29.83 -2.78
C GLN A 434 -3.29 28.95 -2.05
N VAL A 435 -2.85 28.29 -0.99
CA VAL A 435 -3.71 27.58 -0.04
C VAL A 435 -3.54 28.27 1.32
N LEU A 436 -4.66 28.60 1.98
CA LEU A 436 -4.70 29.32 3.24
C LEU A 436 -5.41 28.45 4.28
N PRO A 437 -4.72 27.47 4.91
CA PRO A 437 -5.34 26.53 5.82
C PRO A 437 -6.06 27.20 6.99
N SER A 438 -5.49 28.26 7.58
CA SER A 438 -6.10 28.98 8.70
C SER A 438 -7.44 29.66 8.35
N GLN A 439 -7.63 30.00 7.08
CA GLN A 439 -8.84 30.66 6.58
C GLN A 439 -9.81 29.67 5.92
N HIS A 440 -9.42 28.39 5.84
CA HIS A 440 -10.12 27.36 5.06
C HIS A 440 -10.43 27.86 3.64
N ALA A 441 -9.41 28.38 2.95
CA ALA A 441 -9.59 29.01 1.65
C ALA A 441 -8.45 28.70 0.68
N VAL A 442 -8.76 28.77 -0.61
CA VAL A 442 -7.76 28.80 -1.69
C VAL A 442 -7.91 30.06 -2.52
N ALA A 443 -6.82 30.51 -3.12
CA ALA A 443 -6.81 31.58 -4.12
C ALA A 443 -6.40 31.02 -5.49
N LEU A 444 -7.11 31.44 -6.52
CA LEU A 444 -6.86 31.09 -7.92
C LEU A 444 -6.07 32.20 -8.62
N ALA A 445 -5.37 31.84 -9.70
CA ALA A 445 -4.58 32.78 -10.50
C ALA A 445 -5.40 33.92 -11.11
N ASP A 446 -6.70 33.70 -11.32
CA ASP A 446 -7.66 34.68 -11.82
C ASP A 446 -8.18 35.65 -10.73
N GLY A 447 -7.70 35.50 -9.49
CA GLY A 447 -8.07 36.34 -8.35
C GLY A 447 -9.27 35.82 -7.54
N ARG A 448 -9.97 34.78 -7.99
CA ARG A 448 -11.08 34.19 -7.22
C ARG A 448 -10.56 33.57 -5.92
N ARG A 449 -11.38 33.67 -4.87
CA ARG A 449 -11.17 32.99 -3.60
C ARG A 449 -12.33 32.04 -3.32
N ILE A 450 -12.00 30.83 -2.92
CA ILE A 450 -12.97 29.77 -2.63
C ILE A 450 -12.73 29.30 -1.21
N LYS A 451 -13.78 29.36 -0.38
CA LYS A 451 -13.79 28.81 0.97
C LYS A 451 -14.31 27.39 0.94
N TYR A 452 -13.81 26.56 1.84
CA TYR A 452 -14.17 25.14 1.92
C TYR A 452 -14.39 24.71 3.37
N ASP A 453 -15.21 23.68 3.59
CA ASP A 453 -15.26 23.01 4.90
C ASP A 453 -14.19 21.92 4.98
N GLN A 454 -14.02 21.15 3.89
CA GLN A 454 -12.99 20.13 3.73
C GLN A 454 -12.17 20.32 2.45
N LEU A 455 -10.89 19.96 2.50
CA LEU A 455 -9.97 20.04 1.37
C LEU A 455 -9.35 18.67 1.07
N ILE A 456 -9.51 18.18 -0.15
CA ILE A 456 -8.80 17.02 -0.69
C ILE A 456 -7.81 17.51 -1.73
N SER A 457 -6.52 17.46 -1.42
CA SER A 457 -5.48 17.88 -2.35
C SER A 457 -4.78 16.67 -2.97
N THR A 458 -4.75 16.61 -4.30
CA THR A 458 -4.09 15.54 -5.06
C THR A 458 -2.84 16.02 -5.81
N MET A 459 -2.43 17.27 -5.55
CA MET A 459 -1.18 17.80 -6.10
C MET A 459 0.03 17.16 -5.40
N PRO A 460 1.23 17.20 -6.02
CA PRO A 460 2.46 16.76 -5.36
C PRO A 460 2.64 17.48 -4.02
N LEU A 461 2.93 16.70 -2.96
CA LEU A 461 3.04 17.24 -1.60
C LEU A 461 4.04 18.42 -1.47
N PRO A 462 5.23 18.41 -2.11
CA PRO A 462 6.12 19.57 -2.10
C PRO A 462 5.49 20.84 -2.69
N GLU A 463 4.69 20.69 -3.76
CA GLU A 463 4.00 21.83 -4.38
C GLU A 463 2.87 22.33 -3.48
N LEU A 464 2.12 21.44 -2.82
CA LEU A 464 1.10 21.85 -1.84
C LEU A 464 1.72 22.69 -0.72
N VAL A 465 2.79 22.19 -0.11
CA VAL A 465 3.47 22.88 1.00
C VAL A 465 4.02 24.22 0.55
N LYS A 466 4.52 24.32 -0.69
CA LYS A 466 4.95 25.59 -1.29
C LYS A 466 3.79 26.58 -1.48
N LEU A 467 2.61 26.12 -1.90
CA LEU A 467 1.42 26.97 -2.05
C LEU A 467 0.80 27.39 -0.70
N ILE A 468 1.01 26.60 0.36
CA ILE A 468 0.67 26.99 1.75
C ILE A 468 1.65 28.06 2.26
N GLY A 469 2.94 27.94 1.93
CA GLY A 469 3.95 28.94 2.25
C GLY A 469 4.23 29.02 3.75
N ALA A 470 4.12 30.22 4.33
CA ALA A 470 4.49 30.45 5.74
C ALA A 470 3.53 29.85 6.77
N GLU A 471 2.30 29.51 6.38
CA GLU A 471 1.34 28.82 7.25
C GLU A 471 1.72 27.35 7.50
N ALA A 472 2.57 26.77 6.65
CA ALA A 472 3.10 25.43 6.87
C ALA A 472 4.21 25.49 7.93
N PRO A 473 4.17 24.65 8.98
CA PRO A 473 5.23 24.57 9.97
C PRO A 473 6.60 24.36 9.32
N GLU A 474 7.65 24.92 9.93
CA GLU A 474 9.01 24.86 9.38
C GLU A 474 9.48 23.42 9.15
N GLU A 475 9.21 22.53 10.11
CA GLU A 475 9.50 21.09 10.01
C GLU A 475 8.82 20.43 8.81
N VAL A 476 7.58 20.82 8.50
CA VAL A 476 6.83 20.30 7.35
C VAL A 476 7.43 20.81 6.04
N ARG A 477 7.84 22.08 5.98
CA ARG A 477 8.54 22.63 4.81
C ARG A 477 9.88 21.92 4.60
N ALA A 478 10.66 21.72 5.67
CA ALA A 478 11.93 21.01 5.60
C ALA A 478 11.74 19.55 5.12
N ALA A 479 10.75 18.83 5.67
CA ALA A 479 10.42 17.47 5.24
C ALA A 479 9.99 17.43 3.76
N ALA A 480 9.15 18.37 3.32
CA ALA A 480 8.70 18.46 1.93
C ALA A 480 9.87 18.73 0.96
N HIS A 481 10.85 19.54 1.35
CA HIS A 481 12.07 19.77 0.58
C HIS A 481 12.97 18.52 0.48
N GLY A 482 12.89 17.60 1.44
CA GLY A 482 13.64 16.35 1.42
C GLY A 482 13.07 15.27 0.51
N LEU A 483 11.85 15.43 -0.02
CA LEU A 483 11.21 14.44 -0.87
C LEU A 483 11.90 14.35 -2.24
N LYS A 484 12.39 13.16 -2.56
CA LYS A 484 13.03 12.86 -3.86
C LYS A 484 11.98 12.39 -4.86
N HIS A 485 12.16 12.78 -6.12
CA HIS A 485 11.38 12.29 -7.25
C HIS A 485 12.26 12.22 -8.50
N ILE A 486 11.78 11.51 -9.52
CA ILE A 486 12.42 11.45 -10.83
C ILE A 486 11.58 12.20 -11.86
N SER A 487 12.20 12.61 -12.97
CA SER A 487 11.49 13.14 -14.13
C SER A 487 11.43 12.09 -15.22
N ILE A 488 10.24 11.87 -15.78
CA ILE A 488 10.02 10.93 -16.88
C ILE A 488 9.92 11.74 -18.17
N ARG A 489 10.70 11.32 -19.18
CA ARG A 489 10.58 11.84 -20.55
C ARG A 489 9.90 10.77 -21.41
N CYS A 490 8.68 11.05 -21.85
CA CYS A 490 7.99 10.22 -22.82
C CYS A 490 8.38 10.64 -24.25
N VAL A 491 8.79 9.68 -25.08
CA VAL A 491 9.10 9.90 -26.50
C VAL A 491 8.15 9.06 -27.32
N ASN A 492 7.29 9.74 -28.08
CA ASN A 492 6.25 9.12 -28.88
C ASN A 492 6.70 9.02 -30.35
N ILE A 493 6.70 7.81 -30.90
CA ILE A 493 7.14 7.54 -32.28
C ILE A 493 5.99 6.85 -33.01
N GLY A 494 5.33 7.59 -33.92
CA GLY A 494 4.38 7.02 -34.86
C GLY A 494 5.11 6.41 -36.05
N ILE A 495 4.87 5.12 -36.34
CA ILE A 495 5.47 4.41 -37.46
C ILE A 495 4.37 4.09 -38.47
N ALA A 496 4.50 4.62 -39.69
CA ALA A 496 3.63 4.29 -40.80
C ALA A 496 3.96 2.88 -41.32
N ARG A 497 3.32 1.87 -40.75
CA ARG A 497 3.40 0.47 -41.20
C ARG A 497 2.01 -0.16 -41.22
N THR A 498 1.82 -1.14 -42.08
CA THR A 498 0.65 -2.03 -42.03
C THR A 498 0.66 -2.79 -40.70
N ASN A 499 -0.48 -2.81 -40.00
CA ASN A 499 -0.66 -3.54 -38.76
C ASN A 499 -0.71 -5.05 -38.98
#